data_AF-A0AAV2LTU6-F1
#
_entry.id   AF-A0AAV2LTU6-F1
#
_cell.length_a   1.000
_cell.length_b   1.000
_cell.length_c   1.000
_cell.angle_alpha   90.00
_cell.angle_beta   90.00
_cell.angle_gamma   90.00
#
_symmetry.space_group_name_H-M   'P 1'
#
loop_
_entity.id
_entity.type
_entity.pdbx_description
1 polymer ?
#
loop_
_entity_poly.entity_id
_entity_poly.type
_entity_poly.pdbx_seq_one_letter_code
_entity_poly.pdbx_strand_id
1 'polypeptide(L)'
;MDYKRRFLLGGSKQKVQQHQQYQIPELSQTLSASLASTCSASSMGTGAVSGSGHPAASAVADIQQGISKYLDALNVFCRASAFLTDLFSSVFRNSHYSKAAMQLKDVQEHVMEAASRLTAAIKPEIAKMLMELSAGAANFKDQNDFSLQDVEVLGRCFLTVMQVHFQFLSQALQKVQPVAQSCLAEALAQAQERCANIRSQSSDHAPITELEEASRSWRSATEATARLRERGRDGCLAGIQVQQLFCSNTTTIPEHQLKELNMKIDNALLAYKAALESLGHSEYALKAGFHRSPKCIETALQGCCSDAEAQQAGRMQTASQPIQCELPTIPVQIGSHFLKGISFNESAADNLKLKMHTMLQLIKDVLGQNGLTPNDSPVTEVLNQVCPSSWRGACKTAVQLLFAQAGLVVVDTAQIENKEAYAPQITLEGSKVFVHVPSTWCLKEDPSTLSLLQRSLDPEKTLGLVDVLYTAVFDINKWKERKEQALPTIQIQLQRESPDYSSQTEMPPGLF
;
A
#
# COMPACT_ATOMS: atom_id res chain seq x y z
N MET A 1 2.58 -5.69 41.19
CA MET A 1 3.39 -6.91 41.18
C MET A 1 2.60 -7.99 40.44
N ASP A 2 3.28 -8.67 39.52
CA ASP A 2 2.86 -9.88 38.78
C ASP A 2 1.71 -9.83 37.75
N TYR A 3 2.06 -9.40 36.53
CA TYR A 3 1.54 -9.97 35.27
C TYR A 3 2.66 -10.29 34.25
N LYS A 4 3.92 -10.35 34.70
CA LYS A 4 5.06 -10.89 33.96
C LYS A 4 5.33 -12.32 34.45
N ARG A 5 4.62 -13.31 33.89
CA ARG A 5 4.99 -14.75 33.90
C ARG A 5 3.83 -15.57 33.34
N ARG A 6 3.84 -15.79 32.03
CA ARG A 6 3.23 -16.95 31.35
C ARG A 6 3.62 -16.93 29.87
N PHE A 7 4.91 -17.03 29.62
CA PHE A 7 5.45 -17.59 28.39
C PHE A 7 6.29 -18.78 28.85
N LEU A 8 5.92 -20.00 28.44
CA LEU A 8 6.77 -21.19 28.28
C LEU A 8 5.87 -22.41 28.00
N LEU A 9 6.30 -23.21 27.01
CA LEU A 9 5.76 -24.51 26.53
C LEU A 9 4.56 -24.35 25.56
N GLY A 10 4.60 -24.69 24.26
CA GLY A 10 5.41 -25.66 23.51
C GLY A 10 4.50 -26.82 23.07
N GLY A 11 4.32 -27.05 21.76
CA GLY A 11 3.73 -28.30 21.26
C GLY A 11 2.96 -28.22 19.93
N SER A 12 3.65 -28.58 18.83
CA SER A 12 3.13 -28.83 17.48
C SER A 12 2.39 -30.18 17.38
N LYS A 13 1.42 -30.31 16.44
CA LYS A 13 1.28 -31.44 15.46
C LYS A 13 0.07 -31.29 14.50
N GLN A 14 0.36 -31.23 13.18
CA GLN A 14 -0.29 -31.87 11.98
C GLN A 14 -1.81 -31.73 11.73
N LYS A 15 -2.40 -31.72 10.52
CA LYS A 15 -2.03 -31.85 9.08
C LYS A 15 -3.26 -31.44 8.22
N VAL A 16 -3.05 -30.66 7.14
CA VAL A 16 -3.58 -30.76 5.74
C VAL A 16 -5.04 -31.20 5.46
N GLN A 17 -5.84 -30.41 4.71
CA GLN A 17 -6.17 -30.65 3.27
C GLN A 17 -7.00 -29.52 2.61
N GLN A 18 -6.68 -29.29 1.33
CA GLN A 18 -7.14 -28.26 0.38
C GLN A 18 -8.64 -28.30 0.04
N HIS A 19 -9.22 -27.15 -0.36
CA HIS A 19 -9.80 -26.88 -1.70
C HIS A 19 -10.12 -25.37 -1.81
N GLN A 20 -9.34 -24.63 -2.60
CA GLN A 20 -9.61 -23.22 -2.91
C GLN A 20 -10.55 -23.15 -4.13
N GLN A 21 -11.73 -22.57 -3.94
CA GLN A 21 -12.62 -22.16 -5.01
C GLN A 21 -12.52 -20.64 -5.13
N TYR A 22 -11.95 -20.18 -6.25
CA TYR A 22 -11.78 -18.76 -6.59
C TYR A 22 -13.16 -18.09 -6.77
N GLN A 23 -13.40 -16.97 -6.10
CA GLN A 23 -14.50 -16.05 -6.38
C GLN A 23 -13.96 -14.71 -6.90
N ILE A 24 -14.56 -14.24 -7.99
CA ILE A 24 -14.22 -13.03 -8.75
C ILE A 24 -14.96 -11.83 -8.14
N PRO A 25 -14.28 -10.70 -7.81
CA PRO A 25 -14.98 -9.47 -7.42
C PRO A 25 -15.43 -8.62 -8.62
N GLU A 26 -16.67 -8.14 -8.58
CA GLU A 26 -17.27 -7.26 -9.59
C GLU A 26 -16.69 -5.84 -9.56
N LEU A 27 -16.27 -5.39 -10.74
CA LEU A 27 -15.69 -4.08 -11.06
C LEU A 27 -16.76 -3.21 -11.72
N SER A 28 -17.70 -2.68 -10.94
CA SER A 28 -18.69 -1.72 -11.45
C SER A 28 -19.06 -0.68 -10.41
N GLN A 29 -18.17 0.28 -10.16
CA GLN A 29 -18.48 1.58 -9.57
C GLN A 29 -17.24 2.47 -9.66
N THR A 30 -17.00 3.11 -10.82
CA THR A 30 -16.26 4.40 -10.97
C THR A 30 -16.04 4.78 -12.45
N LEU A 31 -17.09 4.76 -13.29
CA LEU A 31 -17.07 5.52 -14.55
C LEU A 31 -18.47 6.05 -14.84
N SER A 32 -18.88 7.07 -14.09
CA SER A 32 -20.02 7.92 -14.45
C SER A 32 -19.52 9.36 -14.50
N ALA A 33 -18.94 9.71 -15.65
CA ALA A 33 -18.78 11.09 -16.09
C ALA A 33 -19.40 11.19 -17.49
N SER A 34 -20.50 11.94 -17.60
CA SER A 34 -21.24 12.13 -18.84
C SER A 34 -20.40 12.85 -19.88
N LEU A 35 -19.97 12.14 -20.93
CA LEU A 35 -19.47 12.75 -22.16
C LEU A 35 -20.62 12.83 -23.16
N ALA A 36 -21.24 14.02 -23.23
CA ALA A 36 -22.11 14.37 -24.33
C ALA A 36 -21.27 14.50 -25.61
N SER A 37 -21.56 13.68 -26.61
CA SER A 37 -20.99 13.78 -27.96
C SER A 37 -22.13 13.59 -28.96
N THR A 38 -22.54 14.70 -29.57
CA THR A 38 -23.46 14.78 -30.71
C THR A 38 -22.75 14.26 -31.97
N CYS A 39 -23.24 13.13 -32.51
CA CYS A 39 -22.90 12.69 -33.85
C CYS A 39 -24.19 12.55 -34.66
N SER A 40 -24.34 13.43 -35.66
CA SER A 40 -25.44 13.43 -36.63
C SER A 40 -25.37 12.16 -37.49
N ALA A 41 -26.37 11.28 -37.38
CA ALA A 41 -26.55 10.16 -38.30
C ALA A 41 -27.41 10.63 -39.49
N SER A 42 -26.83 10.58 -40.68
CA SER A 42 -27.52 10.72 -41.95
C SER A 42 -28.41 9.52 -42.24
N SER A 43 -29.64 9.79 -42.65
CA SER A 43 -30.70 8.85 -42.99
C SER A 43 -30.54 8.26 -44.39
N MET A 44 -30.56 6.93 -44.49
CA MET A 44 -31.06 6.15 -45.63
C MET A 44 -31.54 4.82 -45.05
N GLY A 45 -32.68 4.22 -45.36
CA GLY A 45 -33.81 4.48 -46.23
C GLY A 45 -34.70 3.23 -46.04
N THR A 46 -35.99 3.43 -45.88
CA THR A 46 -37.00 2.40 -45.63
C THR A 46 -37.07 1.37 -46.77
N GLY A 47 -37.15 0.08 -46.42
CA GLY A 47 -37.42 -1.03 -47.33
C GLY A 47 -38.16 -2.15 -46.60
N ALA A 48 -39.29 -2.55 -47.15
CA ALA A 48 -40.37 -3.31 -46.51
C ALA A 48 -40.07 -4.79 -46.23
N VAL A 49 -40.89 -5.32 -45.31
CA VAL A 49 -41.09 -6.72 -44.95
C VAL A 49 -41.36 -7.61 -46.17
N SER A 50 -40.66 -8.73 -46.26
CA SER A 50 -41.19 -9.94 -46.90
C SER A 50 -40.55 -11.18 -46.27
N GLY A 51 -41.39 -12.12 -45.86
CA GLY A 51 -40.98 -13.34 -45.17
C GLY A 51 -40.27 -14.34 -46.08
N SER A 52 -39.30 -15.05 -45.50
CA SER A 52 -38.77 -16.29 -46.05
C SER A 52 -38.22 -17.15 -44.91
N GLY A 53 -38.77 -18.34 -44.74
CA GLY A 53 -38.30 -19.32 -43.76
C GLY A 53 -36.86 -19.73 -44.06
N HIS A 54 -36.00 -19.65 -43.04
CA HIS A 54 -34.62 -20.10 -43.10
C HIS A 54 -34.50 -21.51 -42.46
N PRO A 55 -33.94 -22.51 -43.16
CA PRO A 55 -33.80 -23.87 -42.64
C PRO A 55 -32.77 -23.90 -41.49
N ALA A 56 -32.88 -24.84 -40.54
CA ALA A 56 -32.02 -24.97 -39.35
C ALA A 56 -30.49 -25.06 -39.62
N ALA A 57 -30.07 -25.37 -40.86
CA ALA A 57 -28.68 -25.20 -41.30
C ALA A 57 -28.20 -23.73 -41.21
N SER A 58 -29.12 -22.77 -41.21
CA SER A 58 -28.91 -21.34 -40.97
C SER A 58 -28.43 -21.08 -39.54
N ALA A 59 -29.11 -21.60 -38.51
CA ALA A 59 -28.81 -21.24 -37.13
C ALA A 59 -27.40 -21.69 -36.68
N VAL A 60 -26.98 -22.89 -37.09
CA VAL A 60 -25.62 -23.38 -36.81
C VAL A 60 -24.58 -22.56 -37.58
N ALA A 61 -24.85 -22.21 -38.84
CA ALA A 61 -24.00 -21.33 -39.63
C ALA A 61 -23.94 -19.90 -39.04
N ASP A 62 -25.06 -19.39 -38.51
CA ASP A 62 -25.16 -18.08 -37.87
C ASP A 62 -24.37 -18.05 -36.56
N ILE A 63 -24.41 -19.12 -35.76
CA ILE A 63 -23.59 -19.27 -34.55
C ILE A 63 -22.11 -19.37 -34.90
N GLN A 64 -21.75 -20.19 -35.89
CA GLN A 64 -20.37 -20.30 -36.37
C GLN A 64 -19.84 -18.94 -36.86
N GLN A 65 -20.66 -18.21 -37.61
CA GLN A 65 -20.34 -16.89 -38.10
C GLN A 65 -20.22 -15.88 -36.95
N GLY A 66 -21.13 -15.91 -35.97
CA GLY A 66 -21.11 -15.05 -34.80
C GLY A 66 -19.85 -15.23 -33.95
N ILE A 67 -19.46 -16.48 -33.70
CA ILE A 67 -18.22 -16.81 -32.97
C ILE A 67 -16.99 -16.36 -33.76
N SER A 68 -16.96 -16.59 -35.08
CA SER A 68 -15.86 -16.14 -35.93
C SER A 68 -15.72 -14.61 -35.90
N LYS A 69 -16.84 -13.88 -36.02
CA LYS A 69 -16.88 -12.41 -35.89
C LYS A 69 -16.39 -11.93 -34.53
N TYR A 70 -16.75 -12.62 -33.45
CA TYR A 70 -16.26 -12.28 -32.10
C TYR A 70 -14.73 -12.45 -31.98
N LEU A 71 -14.19 -13.57 -32.44
CA LEU A 71 -12.74 -13.83 -32.42
C LEU A 71 -11.98 -12.84 -33.33
N ASP A 72 -12.55 -12.50 -34.48
CA ASP A 72 -11.97 -11.49 -35.38
C ASP A 72 -11.98 -10.10 -34.71
N ALA A 73 -13.09 -9.73 -34.06
CA ALA A 73 -13.19 -8.46 -33.31
C ALA A 73 -12.16 -8.38 -32.18
N LEU A 74 -11.92 -9.49 -31.47
CA LEU A 74 -10.88 -9.57 -30.43
C LEU A 74 -9.48 -9.28 -31.00
N ASN A 75 -9.17 -9.83 -32.17
CA ASN A 75 -7.90 -9.58 -32.85
C ASN A 75 -7.79 -8.14 -33.37
N VAL A 76 -8.87 -7.58 -33.90
CA VAL A 76 -8.92 -6.16 -34.33
C VAL A 76 -8.69 -5.23 -33.14
N PHE A 77 -9.33 -5.48 -32.00
CA PHE A 77 -9.09 -4.75 -30.76
C PHE A 77 -7.61 -4.78 -30.37
N CYS A 78 -6.97 -5.96 -30.36
CA CYS A 78 -5.56 -6.08 -29.99
C CYS A 78 -4.63 -5.31 -30.94
N ARG A 79 -4.93 -5.30 -32.25
CA ARG A 79 -4.15 -4.52 -33.24
C ARG A 79 -4.33 -3.02 -33.06
N ALA A 80 -5.56 -2.57 -32.81
CA ALA A 80 -5.84 -1.17 -32.54
C ALA A 80 -5.12 -0.69 -31.26
N SER A 81 -5.15 -1.51 -30.20
CA SER A 81 -4.43 -1.23 -28.96
C SER A 81 -2.91 -1.20 -29.17
N ALA A 82 -2.34 -2.14 -29.94
CA ALA A 82 -0.91 -2.14 -30.28
C ALA A 82 -0.48 -0.85 -31.01
N PHE A 83 -1.26 -0.43 -32.02
CA PHE A 83 -1.04 0.83 -32.72
C PHE A 83 -1.08 2.04 -31.76
N LEU A 84 -2.06 2.07 -30.86
CA LEU A 84 -2.19 3.16 -29.89
C LEU A 84 -1.00 3.20 -28.91
N THR A 85 -0.56 2.03 -28.42
CA THR A 85 0.61 1.96 -27.53
C THR A 85 1.89 2.38 -28.24
N ASP A 86 2.08 2.00 -29.50
CA ASP A 86 3.21 2.46 -30.32
C ASP A 86 3.21 3.98 -30.49
N LEU A 87 2.04 4.57 -30.74
CA LEU A 87 1.90 6.01 -30.85
C LEU A 87 2.27 6.70 -29.54
N PHE A 88 1.78 6.21 -28.41
CA PHE A 88 2.13 6.75 -27.09
C PHE A 88 3.61 6.61 -26.77
N SER A 89 4.23 5.46 -27.06
CA SER A 89 5.68 5.30 -26.87
C SER A 89 6.48 6.30 -27.71
N SER A 90 6.02 6.62 -28.93
CA SER A 90 6.65 7.64 -29.77
C SER A 90 6.46 9.05 -29.22
N VAL A 91 5.22 9.41 -28.84
CA VAL A 91 4.88 10.75 -28.32
C VAL A 91 5.60 11.04 -27.00
N PHE A 92 5.66 10.05 -26.11
CA PHE A 92 6.25 10.19 -24.78
C PHE A 92 7.74 9.84 -24.70
N ARG A 93 8.41 9.57 -25.82
CA ARG A 93 9.81 9.14 -25.87
C ARG A 93 10.75 10.00 -25.02
N ASN A 94 10.51 11.31 -24.96
CA ASN A 94 11.30 12.30 -24.22
C ASN A 94 10.54 12.92 -23.03
N SER A 95 9.55 12.24 -22.47
CA SER A 95 8.80 12.70 -21.29
C SER A 95 8.98 11.77 -20.10
N HIS A 96 8.53 12.22 -18.93
CA HIS A 96 8.48 11.40 -17.71
C HIS A 96 7.59 10.14 -17.87
N TYR A 97 6.68 10.13 -18.85
CA TYR A 97 5.85 8.97 -19.18
C TYR A 97 6.54 7.96 -20.11
N SER A 98 7.76 8.21 -20.58
CA SER A 98 8.49 7.34 -21.53
C SER A 98 8.57 5.89 -21.06
N LYS A 99 8.94 5.69 -19.78
CA LYS A 99 9.06 4.35 -19.17
C LYS A 99 7.72 3.62 -19.14
N ALA A 100 6.67 4.29 -18.71
CA ALA A 100 5.35 3.67 -18.59
C ALA A 100 4.71 3.41 -19.96
N ALA A 101 4.95 4.29 -20.95
CA ALA A 101 4.53 4.09 -22.32
C ALA A 101 5.26 2.91 -22.99
N MET A 102 6.54 2.69 -22.68
CA MET A 102 7.30 1.52 -23.15
C MET A 102 6.80 0.22 -22.50
N GLN A 103 6.55 0.23 -21.19
CA GLN A 103 5.99 -0.93 -20.48
C GLN A 103 4.57 -1.28 -20.96
N LEU A 104 3.75 -0.28 -21.27
CA LEU A 104 2.40 -0.52 -21.81
C LEU A 104 2.48 -1.19 -23.19
N LYS A 105 3.43 -0.77 -24.03
CA LYS A 105 3.72 -1.42 -25.31
C LYS A 105 4.16 -2.87 -25.12
N ASP A 106 5.10 -3.14 -24.22
CA ASP A 106 5.56 -4.51 -23.93
C ASP A 106 4.39 -5.38 -23.46
N VAL A 107 3.56 -4.88 -22.54
CA VAL A 107 2.34 -5.58 -22.09
C VAL A 107 1.37 -5.84 -23.24
N GLN A 108 1.17 -4.87 -24.12
CA GLN A 108 0.26 -5.00 -25.25
C GLN A 108 0.72 -6.08 -26.25
N GLU A 109 2.04 -6.23 -26.47
CA GLU A 109 2.58 -7.34 -27.27
C GLU A 109 2.21 -8.71 -26.66
N HIS A 110 2.33 -8.85 -25.33
CA HIS A 110 1.94 -10.08 -24.64
C HIS A 110 0.43 -10.35 -24.70
N VAL A 111 -0.41 -9.31 -24.56
CA VAL A 111 -1.87 -9.43 -24.67
C VAL A 111 -2.28 -9.85 -26.08
N MET A 112 -1.64 -9.26 -27.10
CA MET A 112 -1.87 -9.63 -28.50
C MET A 112 -1.45 -11.08 -28.78
N GLU A 113 -0.31 -11.52 -28.28
CA GLU A 113 0.15 -12.90 -28.43
C GLU A 113 -0.80 -13.89 -27.72
N ALA A 114 -1.26 -13.57 -26.52
CA ALA A 114 -2.25 -14.36 -25.79
C ALA A 114 -3.58 -14.47 -26.55
N ALA A 115 -4.10 -13.36 -27.08
CA ALA A 115 -5.31 -13.34 -27.90
C ALA A 115 -5.17 -14.18 -29.17
N SER A 116 -4.00 -14.11 -29.82
CA SER A 116 -3.69 -14.89 -31.02
C SER A 116 -3.65 -16.40 -30.72
N ARG A 117 -2.94 -16.82 -29.66
CA ARG A 117 -2.88 -18.22 -29.21
C ARG A 117 -4.27 -18.76 -28.84
N LEU A 118 -5.04 -17.97 -28.09
CA LEU A 118 -6.38 -18.34 -27.66
C LEU A 118 -7.32 -18.49 -28.86
N THR A 119 -7.28 -17.55 -29.80
CA THR A 119 -8.05 -17.62 -31.05
C THR A 119 -7.68 -18.87 -31.87
N ALA A 120 -6.38 -19.14 -32.02
CA ALA A 120 -5.89 -20.28 -32.80
C ALA A 120 -6.27 -21.63 -32.18
N ALA A 121 -6.28 -21.73 -30.84
CA ALA A 121 -6.64 -22.94 -30.13
C ALA A 121 -8.15 -23.23 -30.14
N ILE A 122 -8.99 -22.20 -29.98
CA ILE A 122 -10.44 -22.39 -29.85
C ILE A 122 -11.17 -22.52 -31.19
N LYS A 123 -10.71 -21.84 -32.25
CA LYS A 123 -11.33 -21.92 -33.58
C LYS A 123 -11.53 -23.37 -34.08
N PRO A 124 -10.56 -24.29 -34.00
CA PRO A 124 -10.76 -25.69 -34.39
C PRO A 124 -11.68 -26.46 -33.42
N GLU A 125 -11.62 -26.20 -32.12
CA GLU A 125 -12.48 -26.85 -31.13
C GLU A 125 -13.96 -26.50 -31.34
N ILE A 126 -14.26 -25.23 -31.62
CA ILE A 126 -15.62 -24.80 -31.93
C ILE A 126 -16.09 -25.36 -33.27
N ALA A 127 -15.23 -25.35 -34.30
CA ALA A 127 -15.57 -25.97 -35.57
C ALA A 127 -15.89 -27.47 -35.43
N LYS A 128 -15.14 -28.19 -34.58
CA LYS A 128 -15.40 -29.60 -34.27
C LYS A 128 -16.74 -29.80 -33.57
N MET A 129 -17.03 -29.02 -32.52
CA MET A 129 -18.31 -29.10 -31.81
C MET A 129 -19.51 -28.76 -32.72
N LEU A 130 -19.39 -27.76 -33.60
CA LEU A 130 -20.46 -27.42 -34.54
C LEU A 130 -20.62 -28.44 -35.68
N MET A 131 -19.55 -29.18 -36.04
CA MET A 131 -19.66 -30.34 -36.94
C MET A 131 -20.42 -31.51 -36.30
N GLU A 132 -20.34 -31.71 -34.98
CA GLU A 132 -21.14 -32.72 -34.26
C GLU A 132 -22.65 -32.46 -34.40
N LEU A 133 -23.08 -31.18 -34.40
CA LEU A 133 -24.47 -30.77 -34.69
C LEU A 133 -24.89 -31.06 -36.13
N SER A 134 -23.96 -30.87 -37.08
CA SER A 134 -24.23 -31.01 -38.51
C SER A 134 -24.37 -32.47 -38.95
N ALA A 135 -23.69 -33.40 -38.25
CA ALA A 135 -23.76 -34.84 -38.51
C ALA A 135 -25.06 -35.49 -37.98
N GLY A 136 -25.69 -34.91 -36.94
CA GLY A 136 -26.97 -35.38 -36.39
C GLY A 136 -28.21 -34.88 -37.15
N ALA A 137 -28.08 -33.80 -37.93
CA ALA A 137 -29.18 -33.13 -38.62
C ALA A 137 -29.72 -33.84 -39.89
N ALA A 138 -29.17 -34.99 -40.27
CA ALA A 138 -29.59 -35.71 -41.48
C ALA A 138 -31.01 -36.33 -41.40
N ASN A 139 -31.71 -36.24 -40.27
CA ASN A 139 -32.97 -36.98 -40.04
C ASN A 139 -34.16 -36.18 -39.49
N PHE A 140 -34.19 -34.84 -39.55
CA PHE A 140 -35.32 -34.08 -38.99
C PHE A 140 -36.10 -33.27 -40.04
N LYS A 141 -37.38 -33.64 -40.21
CA LYS A 141 -38.36 -32.94 -41.06
C LYS A 141 -39.04 -31.75 -40.36
N ASP A 142 -38.89 -31.59 -39.05
CA ASP A 142 -39.47 -30.49 -38.29
C ASP A 142 -38.38 -29.66 -37.61
N GLN A 143 -38.39 -28.35 -37.88
CA GLN A 143 -37.26 -27.43 -37.76
C GLN A 143 -37.18 -26.65 -36.43
N ASN A 144 -38.04 -26.95 -35.44
CA ASN A 144 -38.17 -26.13 -34.22
C ASN A 144 -37.70 -26.80 -32.92
N ASP A 145 -37.36 -28.09 -32.92
CA ASP A 145 -36.98 -28.78 -31.70
C ASP A 145 -35.53 -29.25 -31.77
N PHE A 146 -34.62 -28.48 -31.17
CA PHE A 146 -33.28 -28.98 -30.86
C PHE A 146 -33.41 -30.22 -29.97
N SER A 147 -32.72 -31.30 -30.30
CA SER A 147 -32.64 -32.43 -29.39
C SER A 147 -31.86 -32.05 -28.13
N LEU A 148 -32.06 -32.79 -27.04
CA LEU A 148 -31.30 -32.59 -25.80
C LEU A 148 -29.78 -32.66 -26.04
N GLN A 149 -29.35 -33.50 -26.99
CA GLN A 149 -27.96 -33.63 -27.41
C GLN A 149 -27.45 -32.38 -28.17
N ASP A 150 -28.28 -31.78 -29.02
CA ASP A 150 -27.92 -30.53 -29.73
C ASP A 150 -27.78 -29.35 -28.76
N VAL A 151 -28.69 -29.27 -27.77
CA VAL A 151 -28.62 -28.27 -26.71
C VAL A 151 -27.35 -28.44 -25.87
N GLU A 152 -26.93 -29.66 -25.57
CA GLU A 152 -25.67 -29.93 -24.86
C GLU A 152 -24.43 -29.50 -25.66
N VAL A 153 -24.41 -29.76 -26.98
CA VAL A 153 -23.30 -29.34 -27.85
C VAL A 153 -23.24 -27.81 -27.97
N LEU A 154 -24.39 -27.14 -28.12
CA LEU A 154 -24.48 -25.67 -28.10
C LEU A 154 -24.06 -25.09 -26.75
N GLY A 155 -24.44 -25.74 -25.64
CA GLY A 155 -24.02 -25.38 -24.29
C GLY A 155 -22.50 -25.45 -24.10
N ARG A 156 -21.86 -26.50 -24.63
CA ARG A 156 -20.39 -26.60 -24.66
C ARG A 156 -19.75 -25.49 -25.50
N CYS A 157 -20.28 -25.19 -26.68
CA CYS A 157 -19.81 -24.08 -27.51
C CYS A 157 -19.89 -22.73 -26.77
N PHE A 158 -21.03 -22.45 -26.13
CA PHE A 158 -21.25 -21.24 -25.35
C PHE A 158 -20.25 -21.13 -24.17
N LEU A 159 -20.08 -22.20 -23.41
CA LEU A 159 -19.13 -22.25 -22.29
C LEU A 159 -17.69 -22.02 -22.75
N THR A 160 -17.29 -22.60 -23.88
CA THR A 160 -15.95 -22.37 -24.45
C THR A 160 -15.75 -20.89 -24.83
N VAL A 161 -16.73 -20.25 -25.47
CA VAL A 161 -16.65 -18.81 -25.80
C VAL A 161 -16.58 -17.95 -24.53
N MET A 162 -17.36 -18.27 -23.51
CA MET A 162 -17.32 -17.58 -22.22
C MET A 162 -15.96 -17.75 -21.50
N GLN A 163 -15.40 -18.96 -21.53
CA GLN A 163 -14.07 -19.24 -20.98
C GLN A 163 -12.99 -18.44 -21.70
N VAL A 164 -13.06 -18.33 -23.03
CA VAL A 164 -12.16 -17.49 -23.82
C VAL A 164 -12.25 -16.03 -23.41
N HIS A 165 -13.48 -15.51 -23.29
CA HIS A 165 -13.70 -14.13 -22.87
C HIS A 165 -13.09 -13.85 -21.49
N PHE A 166 -13.34 -14.75 -20.54
CA PHE A 166 -12.80 -14.65 -19.18
C PHE A 166 -11.27 -14.73 -19.16
N GLN A 167 -10.68 -15.76 -19.80
CA GLN A 167 -9.23 -15.96 -19.82
C GLN A 167 -8.50 -14.78 -20.45
N PHE A 168 -9.01 -14.25 -21.57
CA PHE A 168 -8.43 -13.07 -22.21
C PHE A 168 -8.46 -11.85 -21.27
N LEU A 169 -9.63 -11.54 -20.69
CA LEU A 169 -9.76 -10.37 -19.81
C LEU A 169 -8.92 -10.49 -18.54
N SER A 170 -8.87 -11.67 -17.92
CA SER A 170 -8.05 -11.91 -16.73
C SER A 170 -6.56 -11.76 -17.02
N GLN A 171 -6.06 -12.34 -18.12
CA GLN A 171 -4.65 -12.22 -18.49
C GLN A 171 -4.28 -10.79 -18.86
N ALA A 172 -5.14 -10.09 -19.60
CA ALA A 172 -4.94 -8.68 -19.93
C ALA A 172 -4.90 -7.81 -18.66
N LEU A 173 -5.85 -7.99 -17.74
CA LEU A 173 -5.90 -7.24 -16.48
C LEU A 173 -4.65 -7.47 -15.63
N GLN A 174 -4.24 -8.73 -15.44
CA GLN A 174 -3.06 -9.08 -14.64
C GLN A 174 -1.78 -8.41 -15.17
N LYS A 175 -1.65 -8.25 -16.48
CA LYS A 175 -0.47 -7.65 -17.11
C LYS A 175 -0.52 -6.12 -17.16
N VAL A 176 -1.70 -5.53 -17.37
CA VAL A 176 -1.88 -4.07 -17.45
C VAL A 176 -1.85 -3.40 -16.07
N GLN A 177 -2.32 -4.09 -15.03
CA GLN A 177 -2.41 -3.56 -13.66
C GLN A 177 -1.11 -2.91 -13.13
N PRO A 178 0.08 -3.54 -13.18
CA PRO A 178 1.31 -2.91 -12.69
C PRO A 178 1.69 -1.64 -13.46
N VAL A 179 1.43 -1.61 -14.77
CA VAL A 179 1.72 -0.44 -15.62
C VAL A 179 0.76 0.70 -15.29
N ALA A 180 -0.53 0.41 -15.11
CA ALA A 180 -1.53 1.40 -14.71
C ALA A 180 -1.19 2.02 -13.35
N GLN A 181 -0.74 1.21 -12.38
CA GLN A 181 -0.28 1.70 -11.07
C GLN A 181 0.96 2.60 -11.20
N SER A 182 1.93 2.24 -12.05
CA SER A 182 3.10 3.08 -12.31
C SER A 182 2.75 4.41 -12.97
N CYS A 183 1.84 4.42 -13.95
CA CYS A 183 1.34 5.64 -14.59
C CYS A 183 0.65 6.57 -13.58
N LEU A 184 -0.14 5.98 -12.68
CA LEU A 184 -0.90 6.73 -11.68
C LEU A 184 0.05 7.35 -10.64
N ALA A 185 1.07 6.60 -10.20
CA ALA A 185 2.12 7.13 -9.32
C ALA A 185 2.86 8.32 -9.97
N GLU A 186 3.25 8.20 -11.24
CA GLU A 186 3.93 9.27 -11.98
C GLU A 186 3.02 10.51 -12.16
N ALA A 187 1.74 10.31 -12.45
CA ALA A 187 0.77 11.41 -12.55
C ALA A 187 0.56 12.13 -11.21
N LEU A 188 0.58 11.39 -10.09
CA LEU A 188 0.52 11.98 -8.75
C LEU A 188 1.79 12.76 -8.41
N ALA A 189 2.98 12.24 -8.75
CA ALA A 189 4.24 12.95 -8.57
C ALA A 189 4.27 14.26 -9.39
N GLN A 190 3.82 14.22 -10.64
CA GLN A 190 3.69 15.40 -11.48
C GLN A 190 2.66 16.41 -10.97
N ALA A 191 1.54 15.95 -10.41
CA ALA A 191 0.56 16.85 -9.78
C ALA A 191 1.14 17.53 -8.53
N GLN A 192 1.97 16.83 -7.76
CA GLN A 192 2.69 17.39 -6.62
C GLN A 192 3.74 18.43 -7.05
N GLU A 193 4.53 18.14 -8.09
CA GLU A 193 5.51 19.09 -8.66
C GLU A 193 4.84 20.35 -9.26
N ARG A 194 3.71 20.20 -9.96
CA ARG A 194 2.93 21.33 -10.46
C ARG A 194 2.34 22.17 -9.34
N CYS A 195 1.85 21.55 -8.26
CA CYS A 195 1.40 22.29 -7.08
C CYS A 195 2.56 23.06 -6.41
N ALA A 196 3.77 22.51 -6.41
CA ALA A 196 4.96 23.19 -5.91
C ALA A 196 5.38 24.37 -6.81
N ASN A 197 5.28 24.23 -8.13
CA ASN A 197 5.62 25.29 -9.11
C ASN A 197 4.54 26.38 -9.24
N ILE A 198 3.25 26.06 -9.07
CA ILE A 198 2.18 27.08 -9.04
C ILE A 198 2.30 27.93 -7.76
N ARG A 199 2.70 27.33 -6.62
CA ARG A 199 3.02 28.05 -5.39
C ARG A 199 4.16 29.08 -5.54
N SER A 200 5.04 28.95 -6.54
CA SER A 200 6.11 29.92 -6.78
C SER A 200 5.70 31.08 -7.70
N GLN A 201 4.60 30.94 -8.47
CA GLN A 201 4.16 31.94 -9.45
C GLN A 201 2.82 32.63 -9.12
N SER A 202 1.99 32.11 -8.22
CA SER A 202 0.75 32.77 -7.78
C SER A 202 0.84 33.27 -6.34
N SER A 203 1.66 34.29 -6.11
CA SER A 203 1.72 35.00 -4.83
C SER A 203 0.60 36.05 -4.74
N ASP A 204 -0.58 35.65 -4.27
CA ASP A 204 -1.60 36.57 -3.73
C ASP A 204 -2.44 35.95 -2.58
N HIS A 205 -1.99 34.83 -2.01
CA HIS A 205 -2.53 34.29 -0.77
C HIS A 205 -1.43 34.28 0.30
N ALA A 206 -1.81 34.74 1.49
CA ALA A 206 -0.93 34.82 2.66
C ALA A 206 -0.10 33.54 2.81
N PRO A 207 1.20 33.64 3.18
CA PRO A 207 2.06 32.49 3.28
C PRO A 207 1.45 31.49 4.25
N ILE A 208 1.10 30.32 3.73
CA ILE A 208 0.59 29.19 4.51
C ILE A 208 1.63 28.89 5.58
N THR A 209 1.19 28.85 6.83
CA THR A 209 2.08 28.54 7.96
C THR A 209 2.54 27.07 7.90
N GLU A 210 3.71 26.79 8.47
CA GLU A 210 4.25 25.43 8.53
C GLU A 210 3.31 24.46 9.27
N LEU A 211 2.55 24.95 10.24
CA LEU A 211 1.55 24.16 10.97
C LEU A 211 0.33 23.79 10.11
N GLU A 212 -0.11 24.67 9.22
CA GLU A 212 -1.20 24.39 8.27
C GLU A 212 -0.76 23.41 7.19
N GLU A 213 0.50 23.48 6.75
CA GLU A 213 1.08 22.45 5.89
C GLU A 213 1.15 21.10 6.59
N ALA A 214 1.60 21.06 7.84
CA ALA A 214 1.62 19.83 8.63
C ALA A 214 0.22 19.25 8.80
N SER A 215 -0.76 20.07 9.20
CA SER A 215 -2.15 19.64 9.41
C SER A 215 -2.79 19.09 8.13
N ARG A 216 -2.47 19.66 6.97
CA ARG A 216 -2.93 19.14 5.68
C ARG A 216 -2.26 17.82 5.33
N SER A 217 -0.95 17.68 5.57
CA SER A 217 -0.22 16.43 5.33
C SER A 217 -0.83 15.26 6.13
N TRP A 218 -1.23 15.49 7.38
CA TRP A 218 -1.88 14.47 8.21
C TRP A 218 -3.23 14.05 7.63
N ARG A 219 -4.07 15.01 7.24
CA ARG A 219 -5.38 14.70 6.66
C ARG A 219 -5.24 13.93 5.34
N SER A 220 -4.38 14.40 4.44
CA SER A 220 -4.16 13.75 3.14
C SER A 220 -3.59 12.35 3.29
N ALA A 221 -2.74 12.10 4.29
CA ALA A 221 -2.25 10.77 4.60
C ALA A 221 -3.37 9.83 5.08
N THR A 222 -4.25 10.30 5.98
CA THR A 222 -5.40 9.50 6.45
C THR A 222 -6.35 9.17 5.30
N GLU A 223 -6.60 10.13 4.39
CA GLU A 223 -7.43 9.96 3.20
C GLU A 223 -6.82 8.96 2.21
N ALA A 224 -5.52 9.04 1.95
CA ALA A 224 -4.82 8.14 1.03
C ALA A 224 -4.90 6.67 1.45
N THR A 225 -4.95 6.40 2.75
CA THR A 225 -5.03 5.05 3.30
C THR A 225 -6.40 4.73 3.94
N ALA A 226 -7.43 5.53 3.67
CA ALA A 226 -8.76 5.41 4.27
C ALA A 226 -9.36 4.00 4.10
N ARG A 227 -9.08 3.33 2.98
CA ARG A 227 -9.52 1.96 2.69
C ARG A 227 -9.08 0.90 3.70
N LEU A 228 -7.99 1.14 4.44
CA LEU A 228 -7.58 0.26 5.54
C LEU A 228 -8.58 0.29 6.70
N ARG A 229 -9.38 1.36 6.79
CA ARG A 229 -10.36 1.62 7.84
C ARG A 229 -11.80 1.51 7.34
N GLU A 230 -12.01 1.31 6.04
CA GLU A 230 -13.32 1.14 5.44
C GLU A 230 -13.97 -0.18 5.86
N ARG A 231 -15.30 -0.17 5.90
CA ARG A 231 -16.11 -1.36 6.18
C ARG A 231 -16.04 -2.29 4.97
N GLY A 232 -15.66 -3.56 5.17
CA GLY A 232 -15.79 -4.56 4.10
C GLY A 232 -17.23 -4.60 3.57
N ARG A 233 -17.40 -4.80 2.25
CA ARG A 233 -18.72 -4.83 1.58
C ARG A 233 -19.70 -5.86 2.18
N ASP A 234 -19.17 -6.78 2.98
CA ASP A 234 -19.87 -7.92 3.59
C ASP A 234 -20.40 -7.62 5.00
N GLY A 235 -20.34 -6.36 5.45
CA GLY A 235 -20.75 -5.98 6.81
C GLY A 235 -19.74 -6.36 7.90
N CYS A 236 -18.47 -6.57 7.54
CA CYS A 236 -17.38 -6.73 8.50
C CYS A 236 -17.31 -5.52 9.46
N LEU A 237 -16.99 -5.77 10.73
CA LEU A 237 -16.94 -4.73 11.75
C LEU A 237 -15.85 -3.72 11.39
N ALA A 238 -16.21 -2.44 11.30
CA ALA A 238 -15.20 -1.38 11.31
C ALA A 238 -14.47 -1.44 12.66
N GLY A 239 -13.18 -1.14 12.70
CA GLY A 239 -12.38 -1.17 13.93
C GLY A 239 -13.01 -0.45 15.13
N ILE A 240 -13.72 0.66 14.87
CA ILE A 240 -14.48 1.39 15.90
C ILE A 240 -15.64 0.57 16.51
N GLN A 241 -16.26 -0.31 15.73
CA GLN A 241 -17.32 -1.21 16.20
C GLN A 241 -16.74 -2.36 17.01
N VAL A 242 -15.55 -2.84 16.63
CA VAL A 242 -14.79 -3.81 17.43
C VAL A 242 -14.48 -3.21 18.80
N GLN A 243 -13.93 -1.99 18.85
CA GLN A 243 -13.67 -1.28 20.10
C GLN A 243 -14.95 -1.04 20.93
N GLN A 244 -16.06 -0.65 20.29
CA GLN A 244 -17.35 -0.44 20.95
C GLN A 244 -17.94 -1.71 21.57
N LEU A 245 -17.77 -2.88 20.93
CA LEU A 245 -18.23 -4.17 21.47
C LEU A 245 -17.57 -4.52 22.80
N PHE A 246 -16.35 -4.03 23.04
CA PHE A 246 -15.56 -4.34 24.23
C PHE A 246 -15.56 -3.22 25.28
N CYS A 247 -15.87 -1.98 24.91
CA CYS A 247 -16.08 -0.89 25.87
C CYS A 247 -17.43 -1.02 26.62
N SER A 248 -18.37 -1.82 26.13
CA SER A 248 -19.62 -2.16 26.83
C SER A 248 -19.41 -3.30 27.84
N ASN A 249 -18.80 -3.01 29.00
CA ASN A 249 -18.87 -3.67 30.33
C ASN A 249 -19.32 -5.16 30.47
N THR A 250 -19.03 -6.03 29.51
CA THR A 250 -19.45 -7.45 29.56
C THR A 250 -18.19 -8.30 29.68
N THR A 251 -17.88 -8.73 30.91
CA THR A 251 -16.67 -9.52 31.22
C THR A 251 -16.72 -10.94 30.68
N THR A 252 -17.89 -11.40 30.20
CA THR A 252 -18.09 -12.73 29.64
C THR A 252 -18.92 -12.66 28.36
N ILE A 253 -18.29 -12.99 27.23
CA ILE A 253 -18.98 -13.09 25.94
C ILE A 253 -19.58 -14.51 25.85
N PRO A 254 -20.88 -14.66 25.61
CA PRO A 254 -21.50 -15.98 25.41
C PRO A 254 -20.82 -16.75 24.26
N GLU A 255 -20.64 -18.06 24.41
CA GLU A 255 -19.87 -18.88 23.45
C GLU A 255 -20.38 -18.78 22.00
N HIS A 256 -21.69 -18.65 21.81
CA HIS A 256 -22.29 -18.48 20.48
C HIS A 256 -21.90 -17.14 19.84
N GLN A 257 -21.88 -16.05 20.61
CA GLN A 257 -21.44 -14.73 20.15
C GLN A 257 -19.92 -14.69 19.95
N LEU A 258 -19.17 -15.44 20.77
CA LEU A 258 -17.73 -15.53 20.66
C LEU A 258 -17.30 -16.14 19.32
N LYS A 259 -17.94 -17.23 18.87
CA LYS A 259 -17.65 -17.85 17.56
C LYS A 259 -17.97 -16.90 16.40
N GLU A 260 -19.11 -16.23 16.44
CA GLU A 260 -19.50 -15.25 15.44
C GLU A 260 -18.53 -14.05 15.39
N LEU A 261 -18.12 -13.55 16.56
CA LEU A 261 -17.22 -12.41 16.65
C LEU A 261 -15.80 -12.75 16.19
N ASN A 262 -15.31 -13.94 16.54
CA ASN A 262 -14.06 -14.48 16.01
C ASN A 262 -14.08 -14.49 14.47
N MET A 263 -15.14 -15.05 13.86
CA MET A 263 -15.27 -15.08 12.40
C MET A 263 -15.30 -13.67 11.78
N LYS A 264 -16.01 -12.72 12.39
CA LYS A 264 -16.03 -11.32 11.92
C LYS A 264 -14.65 -10.65 11.97
N ILE A 265 -13.87 -10.94 13.01
CA ILE A 265 -12.51 -10.40 13.18
C ILE A 265 -11.54 -11.03 12.18
N ASP A 266 -11.67 -12.33 11.90
CA ASP A 266 -10.86 -12.99 10.86
C ASP A 266 -11.13 -12.37 9.48
N ASN A 267 -12.41 -12.16 9.14
CA ASN A 267 -12.77 -11.51 7.88
C ASN A 267 -12.26 -10.06 7.82
N ALA A 268 -12.34 -9.31 8.93
CA ALA A 268 -11.80 -7.96 9.00
C ALA A 268 -10.27 -7.94 8.83
N LEU A 269 -9.54 -8.86 9.46
CA LEU A 269 -8.09 -9.00 9.29
C LEU A 269 -7.69 -9.39 7.86
N LEU A 270 -8.44 -10.30 7.23
CA LEU A 270 -8.23 -10.66 5.82
C LEU A 270 -8.47 -9.47 4.89
N ALA A 271 -9.56 -8.72 5.10
CA ALA A 271 -9.85 -7.51 4.34
C ALA A 271 -8.76 -6.45 4.53
N TYR A 272 -8.30 -6.24 5.77
CA TYR A 272 -7.20 -5.32 6.08
C TYR A 272 -5.92 -5.73 5.34
N LYS A 273 -5.53 -7.00 5.37
CA LYS A 273 -4.34 -7.50 4.67
C LYS A 273 -4.42 -7.26 3.16
N ALA A 274 -5.55 -7.61 2.54
CA ALA A 274 -5.77 -7.34 1.11
C ALA A 274 -5.70 -5.84 0.79
N ALA A 275 -6.26 -4.99 1.66
CA ALA A 275 -6.19 -3.55 1.52
C ALA A 275 -4.76 -3.01 1.70
N LEU A 276 -3.97 -3.58 2.61
CA LEU A 276 -2.56 -3.26 2.84
C LEU A 276 -1.71 -3.64 1.62
N GLU A 277 -1.86 -4.86 1.11
CA GLU A 277 -1.17 -5.34 -0.10
C GLU A 277 -1.48 -4.49 -1.33
N SER A 278 -2.74 -4.05 -1.47
CA SER A 278 -3.15 -3.20 -2.59
C SER A 278 -2.49 -1.82 -2.60
N LEU A 279 -1.88 -1.36 -1.49
CA LEU A 279 -1.17 -0.05 -1.42
C LEU A 279 0.10 -0.06 -2.24
N GLY A 280 0.58 -1.21 -2.69
CA GLY A 280 1.72 -1.30 -3.59
C GLY A 280 2.98 -0.69 -2.99
N HIS A 281 3.79 0.00 -3.79
CA HIS A 281 5.00 0.71 -3.34
C HIS A 281 4.69 2.16 -2.99
N SER A 282 3.80 2.36 -2.02
CA SER A 282 3.48 3.71 -1.58
C SER A 282 4.55 4.20 -0.60
N GLU A 283 5.17 5.32 -0.94
CA GLU A 283 5.98 6.12 -0.02
C GLU A 283 5.16 7.32 0.43
N TYR A 284 5.23 7.63 1.72
CA TYR A 284 4.53 8.75 2.32
C TYR A 284 5.52 9.68 3.01
N ALA A 285 5.24 10.98 2.95
CA ALA A 285 5.99 11.99 3.70
C ALA A 285 5.03 12.85 4.51
N LEU A 286 5.27 12.93 5.81
CA LEU A 286 4.47 13.73 6.74
C LEU A 286 5.36 14.70 7.51
N LYS A 287 4.79 15.83 7.92
CA LYS A 287 5.45 16.68 8.92
C LYS A 287 5.17 16.13 10.32
N ALA A 288 6.18 16.16 11.19
CA ALA A 288 6.02 15.93 12.61
C ALA A 288 5.32 17.15 13.28
N GLY A 289 5.49 17.32 14.59
CA GLY A 289 4.92 18.48 15.29
C GLY A 289 3.44 18.33 15.65
N PHE A 290 2.94 17.09 15.75
CA PHE A 290 1.57 16.76 16.17
C PHE A 290 1.10 17.51 17.43
N HIS A 291 2.00 17.69 18.39
CA HIS A 291 1.74 18.42 19.63
C HIS A 291 1.40 19.91 19.44
N ARG A 292 1.71 20.50 18.28
CA ARG A 292 1.40 21.91 17.97
C ARG A 292 -0.04 22.13 17.56
N SER A 293 -0.75 21.07 17.14
CA SER A 293 -2.20 21.13 16.88
C SER A 293 -2.89 19.85 17.37
N PRO A 294 -3.04 19.68 18.71
CA PRO A 294 -3.56 18.44 19.30
C PRO A 294 -4.93 18.02 18.77
N LYS A 295 -5.85 18.98 18.59
CA LYS A 295 -7.21 18.71 18.08
C LYS A 295 -7.20 18.22 16.63
N CYS A 296 -6.34 18.80 15.80
CA CYS A 296 -6.24 18.40 14.38
C CYS A 296 -5.73 16.97 14.26
N ILE A 297 -4.68 16.60 15.02
CA ILE A 297 -4.17 15.24 14.97
C ILE A 297 -5.13 14.23 15.61
N GLU A 298 -5.80 14.58 16.72
CA GLU A 298 -6.83 13.73 17.34
C GLU A 298 -7.95 13.40 16.33
N THR A 299 -8.41 14.41 15.59
CA THR A 299 -9.40 14.23 14.52
C THR A 299 -8.87 13.35 13.38
N ALA A 300 -7.63 13.57 12.95
CA ALA A 300 -7.02 12.80 11.86
C ALA A 300 -6.76 11.33 12.23
N LEU A 301 -6.61 11.02 13.52
CA LEU A 301 -6.41 9.67 14.06
C LEU A 301 -7.72 8.91 14.31
N GLN A 302 -8.89 9.53 14.07
CA GLN A 302 -10.17 8.88 14.26
C GLN A 302 -10.24 7.57 13.43
N GLY A 303 -10.51 6.45 14.11
CA GLY A 303 -10.55 5.13 13.49
C GLY A 303 -9.18 4.49 13.23
N CYS A 304 -8.08 5.21 13.42
CA CYS A 304 -6.72 4.68 13.30
C CYS A 304 -6.25 4.00 14.60
N CYS A 305 -6.61 4.57 15.76
CA CYS A 305 -6.24 4.06 17.08
C CYS A 305 -7.34 4.33 18.11
N SER A 306 -7.11 3.95 19.36
CA SER A 306 -8.03 4.27 20.46
C SER A 306 -8.05 5.77 20.76
N ASP A 307 -9.14 6.27 21.34
CA ASP A 307 -9.28 7.69 21.74
C ASP A 307 -8.16 8.13 22.70
N ALA A 308 -7.76 7.25 23.62
CA ALA A 308 -6.67 7.53 24.56
C ALA A 308 -5.33 7.70 23.85
N GLU A 309 -5.04 6.89 22.83
CA GLU A 309 -3.84 7.05 22.00
C GLU A 309 -3.91 8.30 21.12
N ALA A 310 -5.08 8.62 20.56
CA ALA A 310 -5.29 9.83 19.75
C ALA A 310 -5.04 11.10 20.58
N GLN A 311 -5.56 11.16 21.80
CA GLN A 311 -5.31 12.25 22.74
C GLN A 311 -3.83 12.35 23.15
N GLN A 312 -3.14 11.21 23.24
CA GLN A 312 -1.73 11.17 23.61
C GLN A 312 -0.80 11.63 22.48
N ALA A 313 -1.19 11.44 21.21
CA ALA A 313 -0.44 11.90 20.04
C ALA A 313 -0.26 13.43 19.99
N GLY A 314 -1.25 14.17 20.51
CA GLY A 314 -1.20 15.63 20.63
C GLY A 314 -0.42 16.16 21.84
N ARG A 315 0.18 15.30 22.67
CA ARG A 315 0.91 15.73 23.86
C ARG A 315 2.42 15.63 23.65
N MET A 316 3.14 16.69 23.99
CA MET A 316 4.59 16.60 24.15
C MET A 316 4.93 15.74 25.37
N GLN A 317 5.68 14.66 25.16
CA GLN A 317 6.35 13.94 26.24
C GLN A 317 7.82 14.37 26.26
N THR A 318 8.15 15.47 26.94
CA THR A 318 9.54 15.79 27.24
C THR A 318 9.93 15.13 28.56
N ALA A 319 10.88 14.20 28.53
CA ALA A 319 11.56 13.77 29.76
C ALA A 319 12.34 14.96 30.34
N SER A 320 12.48 15.03 31.66
CA SER A 320 13.45 15.95 32.28
C SER A 320 14.86 15.42 31.97
N GLN A 321 15.55 16.04 31.00
CA GLN A 321 16.93 15.72 30.58
C GLN A 321 17.14 14.41 29.78
N PRO A 322 16.47 14.25 28.61
CA PRO A 322 16.59 13.03 27.79
C PRO A 322 18.03 12.78 27.34
N ILE A 323 18.81 13.83 27.05
CA ILE A 323 20.18 13.70 26.55
C ILE A 323 21.13 13.00 27.53
N GLN A 324 20.93 13.15 28.84
CA GLN A 324 21.84 12.58 29.84
C GLN A 324 21.60 11.08 30.02
N CYS A 325 20.36 10.63 29.84
CA CYS A 325 19.95 9.25 30.05
C CYS A 325 19.95 8.43 28.76
N GLU A 326 19.52 9.01 27.65
CA GLU A 326 19.27 8.29 26.40
C GLU A 326 20.51 8.31 25.48
N LEU A 327 21.06 9.51 25.21
CA LEU A 327 22.11 9.69 24.20
C LEU A 327 23.33 8.78 24.38
N PRO A 328 23.86 8.53 25.60
CA PRO A 328 25.00 7.64 25.79
C PRO A 328 24.77 6.23 25.22
N THR A 329 23.54 5.73 25.28
CA THR A 329 23.20 4.35 24.88
C THR A 329 22.99 4.16 23.38
N ILE A 330 22.92 5.25 22.61
CA ILE A 330 22.54 5.23 21.18
C ILE A 330 23.80 5.27 20.31
N PRO A 331 24.06 4.31 19.40
CA PRO A 331 25.10 4.49 18.39
C PRO A 331 24.74 5.65 17.46
N VAL A 332 25.68 6.55 17.14
CA VAL A 332 25.41 7.72 16.29
C VAL A 332 26.60 8.01 15.39
N GLN A 333 26.35 8.36 14.14
CA GLN A 333 27.34 8.88 13.21
C GLN A 333 27.26 10.40 13.16
N ILE A 334 28.36 11.09 13.48
CA ILE A 334 28.47 12.55 13.45
C ILE A 334 29.55 12.91 12.43
N GLY A 335 29.13 13.41 11.26
CA GLY A 335 30.01 13.57 10.10
C GLY A 335 30.67 12.24 9.72
N SER A 336 32.00 12.22 9.70
CA SER A 336 32.80 11.01 9.43
C SER A 336 33.03 10.13 10.65
N HIS A 337 32.57 10.52 11.85
CA HIS A 337 32.87 9.82 13.09
C HIS A 337 31.69 8.95 13.54
N PHE A 338 31.90 7.64 13.61
CA PHE A 338 30.94 6.71 14.21
C PHE A 338 31.22 6.55 15.71
N LEU A 339 30.25 6.88 16.56
CA LEU A 339 30.36 6.83 18.01
C LEU A 339 29.40 5.77 18.56
N LYS A 340 29.96 4.73 19.17
CA LYS A 340 29.17 3.61 19.70
C LYS A 340 28.29 4.03 20.88
N GLY A 341 27.13 3.39 20.97
CA GLY A 341 26.30 3.42 22.17
C GLY A 341 26.90 2.50 23.24
N ILE A 342 26.75 2.90 24.50
CA ILE A 342 27.27 2.12 25.63
C ILE A 342 26.15 1.40 26.38
N SER A 343 26.49 0.31 27.05
CA SER A 343 25.59 -0.35 28.00
C SER A 343 25.54 0.39 29.34
N PHE A 344 24.55 0.09 30.19
CA PHE A 344 24.38 0.72 31.51
C PHE A 344 25.60 0.57 32.47
N ASN A 345 26.54 -0.32 32.17
CA ASN A 345 27.70 -0.62 33.04
C ASN A 345 28.96 0.19 32.69
N GLU A 346 28.92 1.03 31.64
CA GLU A 346 30.03 1.85 31.18
C GLU A 346 29.83 3.34 31.55
N SER A 347 30.89 4.16 31.49
CA SER A 347 30.82 5.58 31.86
C SER A 347 29.97 6.42 30.88
N ALA A 348 28.68 6.55 31.18
CA ALA A 348 27.73 7.37 30.42
C ALA A 348 28.15 8.83 30.28
N ALA A 349 28.79 9.38 31.31
CA ALA A 349 29.25 10.77 31.30
C ALA A 349 30.37 11.01 30.27
N ASP A 350 31.30 10.07 30.11
CA ASP A 350 32.41 10.23 29.16
C ASP A 350 31.94 10.03 27.72
N ASN A 351 31.03 9.06 27.48
CA ASN A 351 30.42 8.90 26.17
C ASN A 351 29.60 10.13 25.76
N LEU A 352 28.83 10.70 26.69
CA LEU A 352 28.10 11.96 26.46
C LEU A 352 29.06 13.10 26.09
N LYS A 353 30.12 13.31 26.87
CA LYS A 353 31.13 14.33 26.59
C LYS A 353 31.76 14.15 25.21
N LEU A 354 32.08 12.91 24.83
CA LEU A 354 32.65 12.60 23.52
C LEU A 354 31.68 12.97 22.38
N LYS A 355 30.39 12.64 22.51
CA LYS A 355 29.36 12.99 21.52
C LYS A 355 29.15 14.50 21.42
N MET A 356 29.07 15.19 22.56
CA MET A 356 28.96 16.66 22.59
C MET A 356 30.18 17.33 21.96
N HIS A 357 31.39 16.85 22.26
CA HIS A 357 32.62 17.39 21.68
C HIS A 357 32.69 17.16 20.18
N THR A 358 32.35 15.96 19.70
CA THR A 358 32.35 15.62 18.27
C THR A 358 31.33 16.49 17.51
N MET A 359 30.14 16.66 18.08
CA MET A 359 29.13 17.55 17.51
C MET A 359 29.61 19.00 17.46
N LEU A 360 30.26 19.50 18.52
CA LEU A 360 30.83 20.84 18.53
C LEU A 360 31.89 21.02 17.45
N GLN A 361 32.79 20.05 17.26
CA GLN A 361 33.78 20.11 16.18
C GLN A 361 33.14 20.15 14.80
N LEU A 362 32.07 19.39 14.57
CA LEU A 362 31.36 19.38 13.29
C LEU A 362 30.85 20.78 12.91
N ILE A 363 30.31 21.54 13.86
CA ILE A 363 29.68 22.85 13.59
C ILE A 363 30.55 24.06 13.91
N LYS A 364 31.76 23.85 14.43
CA LYS A 364 32.66 24.90 14.92
C LYS A 364 32.92 25.98 13.88
N ASP A 365 33.18 25.58 12.64
CA ASP A 365 33.53 26.50 11.55
C ASP A 365 32.35 27.40 11.16
N VAL A 366 31.12 26.89 11.27
CA VAL A 366 29.88 27.63 10.98
C VAL A 366 29.48 28.55 12.14
N LEU A 367 29.85 28.20 13.37
CA LEU A 367 29.58 29.01 14.55
C LEU A 367 30.43 30.30 14.59
N GLY A 368 31.67 30.25 14.09
CA GLY A 368 32.62 31.36 14.08
C GLY A 368 33.48 31.44 15.35
N GLN A 369 34.61 32.16 15.31
CA GLN A 369 35.63 32.17 16.37
C GLN A 369 35.30 33.01 17.61
N ASN A 370 34.11 33.61 17.71
CA ASN A 370 33.76 34.42 18.88
C ASN A 370 33.35 33.51 20.03
N GLY A 371 34.11 33.56 21.11
CA GLY A 371 34.06 32.63 22.25
C GLY A 371 32.64 32.30 22.72
N LEU A 372 32.15 31.14 22.29
CA LEU A 372 30.91 30.57 22.80
C LEU A 372 31.20 29.93 24.15
N THR A 373 30.44 30.33 25.16
CA THR A 373 30.39 29.57 26.41
C THR A 373 29.67 28.24 26.15
N PRO A 374 29.91 27.17 26.93
CA PRO A 374 29.26 25.87 26.72
C PRO A 374 27.72 25.91 26.72
N ASN A 375 27.10 26.94 27.31
CA ASN A 375 25.65 27.15 27.34
C ASN A 375 25.10 27.89 26.11
N ASP A 376 25.95 28.48 25.26
CA ASP A 376 25.56 29.21 24.05
C ASP A 376 25.82 28.38 22.77
N SER A 377 25.54 27.08 22.80
CA SER A 377 25.82 26.20 21.67
C SER A 377 24.58 25.37 21.29
N PRO A 378 24.22 25.27 20.00
CA PRO A 378 23.08 24.49 19.54
C PRO A 378 23.31 22.97 19.62
N VAL A 379 24.47 22.53 20.15
CA VAL A 379 24.86 21.12 20.24
C VAL A 379 23.81 20.29 20.96
N THR A 380 23.26 20.80 22.07
CA THR A 380 22.28 20.06 22.88
C THR A 380 20.96 19.92 22.12
N GLU A 381 20.48 20.98 21.47
CA GLU A 381 19.23 20.98 20.68
C GLU A 381 19.31 20.03 19.49
N VAL A 382 20.45 19.99 18.80
CA VAL A 382 20.69 19.07 17.68
C VAL A 382 20.75 17.63 18.18
N LEU A 383 21.57 17.35 19.19
CA LEU A 383 21.73 15.99 19.72
C LEU A 383 20.45 15.44 20.35
N ASN A 384 19.59 16.31 20.89
CA ASN A 384 18.26 15.91 21.35
C ASN A 384 17.41 15.29 20.24
N GLN A 385 17.60 15.64 18.97
CA GLN A 385 16.83 15.06 17.86
C GLN A 385 17.12 13.55 17.66
N VAL A 386 18.25 13.07 18.15
CA VAL A 386 18.65 11.65 18.09
C VAL A 386 17.98 10.82 19.21
N CYS A 387 17.62 11.46 20.32
CA CYS A 387 17.02 10.80 21.48
C CYS A 387 15.61 10.24 21.14
N PRO A 388 15.30 8.96 21.45
CA PRO A 388 13.98 8.36 21.28
C PRO A 388 12.81 9.20 21.80
N SER A 389 13.00 9.96 22.88
CA SER A 389 11.98 10.89 23.39
C SER A 389 11.50 11.91 22.35
N SER A 390 12.35 12.27 21.38
CA SER A 390 12.09 13.33 20.41
C SER A 390 11.38 12.82 19.15
N TRP A 391 11.75 11.64 18.67
CA TRP A 391 11.28 11.14 17.37
C TRP A 391 10.33 9.93 17.48
N ARG A 392 10.46 9.07 18.49
CA ARG A 392 9.75 7.77 18.53
C ARG A 392 8.24 7.95 18.59
N GLY A 393 7.76 8.87 19.43
CA GLY A 393 6.33 9.16 19.54
C GLY A 393 5.76 9.72 18.23
N ALA A 394 6.47 10.66 17.60
CA ALA A 394 6.05 11.23 16.32
C ALA A 394 6.02 10.19 15.20
N CYS A 395 7.02 9.32 15.12
CA CYS A 395 7.06 8.22 14.16
C CYS A 395 5.91 7.22 14.41
N LYS A 396 5.67 6.82 15.67
CA LYS A 396 4.52 5.97 16.03
C LYS A 396 3.22 6.57 15.52
N THR A 397 2.97 7.85 15.82
CA THR A 397 1.76 8.57 15.41
C THR A 397 1.62 8.59 13.89
N ALA A 398 2.69 8.88 13.16
CA ALA A 398 2.66 8.92 11.70
C ALA A 398 2.36 7.55 11.07
N VAL A 399 2.97 6.48 11.60
CA VAL A 399 2.68 5.10 11.17
C VAL A 399 1.26 4.68 11.55
N GLN A 400 0.77 5.06 12.73
CA GLN A 400 -0.61 4.81 13.14
C GLN A 400 -1.61 5.48 12.20
N LEU A 401 -1.37 6.75 11.86
CA LEU A 401 -2.21 7.50 10.96
C LEU A 401 -2.30 6.85 9.58
N LEU A 402 -1.19 6.35 9.05
CA LEU A 402 -1.17 5.68 7.76
C LEU A 402 -1.77 4.28 7.80
N PHE A 403 -1.39 3.44 8.75
CA PHE A 403 -1.60 1.99 8.64
C PHE A 403 -2.41 1.37 9.77
N ALA A 404 -2.57 2.03 10.92
CA ALA A 404 -3.32 1.42 12.02
C ALA A 404 -4.83 1.45 11.79
N GLN A 405 -5.50 0.55 12.49
CA GLN A 405 -6.95 0.45 12.53
C GLN A 405 -7.39 0.16 13.96
N ALA A 406 -8.18 1.06 14.54
CA ALA A 406 -8.60 0.98 15.94
C ALA A 406 -9.20 -0.39 16.26
N GLY A 407 -8.79 -1.04 17.34
CA GLY A 407 -9.33 -2.35 17.76
C GLY A 407 -8.99 -3.53 16.83
N LEU A 408 -8.20 -3.35 15.77
CA LEU A 408 -7.84 -4.46 14.87
C LEU A 408 -6.33 -4.55 14.65
N VAL A 409 -5.68 -3.42 14.35
CA VAL A 409 -4.26 -3.36 14.01
C VAL A 409 -3.58 -2.26 14.80
N VAL A 410 -2.54 -2.66 15.55
CA VAL A 410 -1.68 -1.79 16.33
C VAL A 410 -0.29 -1.70 15.71
N VAL A 411 0.46 -0.69 16.13
CA VAL A 411 1.81 -0.38 15.67
C VAL A 411 2.78 -0.57 16.82
N ASP A 412 3.83 -1.35 16.59
CA ASP A 412 4.91 -1.58 17.55
C ASP A 412 6.28 -1.40 16.88
N THR A 413 7.31 -1.10 17.67
CA THR A 413 8.68 -1.00 17.15
C THR A 413 9.20 -2.40 16.80
N ALA A 414 9.73 -2.58 15.58
CA ALA A 414 10.31 -3.85 15.18
C ALA A 414 11.61 -4.13 15.96
N GLN A 415 11.90 -5.40 16.24
CA GLN A 415 13.20 -5.78 16.77
C GLN A 415 14.22 -5.81 15.62
N ILE A 416 15.26 -4.99 15.74
CA ILE A 416 16.34 -4.91 14.75
C ILE A 416 17.56 -5.62 15.34
N GLU A 417 18.02 -6.68 14.67
CA GLU A 417 19.20 -7.44 15.08
C GLU A 417 20.48 -6.61 14.91
N ASN A 418 20.61 -5.88 13.80
CA ASN A 418 21.76 -5.01 13.52
C ASN A 418 21.48 -3.54 13.90
N LYS A 419 21.63 -3.21 15.18
CA LYS A 419 21.42 -1.83 15.69
C LYS A 419 22.38 -0.80 15.11
N GLU A 420 23.55 -1.20 14.62
CA GLU A 420 24.55 -0.27 14.08
C GLU A 420 24.18 0.18 12.65
N ALA A 421 23.53 -0.68 11.85
CA ALA A 421 23.06 -0.32 10.51
C ALA A 421 21.96 0.76 10.49
N TYR A 422 21.26 0.91 11.62
CA TYR A 422 20.19 1.91 11.82
C TYR A 422 20.63 3.04 12.76
N ALA A 423 21.95 3.23 12.94
CA ALA A 423 22.45 4.32 13.75
C ALA A 423 22.05 5.68 13.14
N PRO A 424 21.51 6.60 13.96
CA PRO A 424 21.25 7.97 13.52
C PRO A 424 22.49 8.64 12.93
N GLN A 425 22.26 9.45 11.90
CA GLN A 425 23.31 10.17 11.18
C GLN A 425 23.11 11.67 11.31
N ILE A 426 24.19 12.38 11.58
CA ILE A 426 24.25 13.82 11.64
C ILE A 426 25.26 14.31 10.61
N THR A 427 24.80 15.13 9.67
CA THR A 427 25.64 15.75 8.63
C THR A 427 25.46 17.26 8.62
N LEU A 428 26.44 17.97 8.08
CA LEU A 428 26.43 19.43 7.94
C LEU A 428 26.54 19.80 6.46
N GLU A 429 25.57 20.55 5.95
CA GLU A 429 25.61 21.12 4.60
C GLU A 429 25.42 22.64 4.69
N GLY A 430 26.48 23.39 4.38
CA GLY A 430 26.47 24.84 4.55
C GLY A 430 26.23 25.22 6.02
N SER A 431 25.12 25.92 6.30
CA SER A 431 24.72 26.32 7.65
C SER A 431 23.64 25.42 8.29
N LYS A 432 23.28 24.32 7.63
CA LYS A 432 22.19 23.45 8.04
C LYS A 432 22.74 22.10 8.49
N VAL A 433 22.33 21.69 9.69
CA VAL A 433 22.61 20.36 10.23
C VAL A 433 21.42 19.47 9.93
N PHE A 434 21.69 18.32 9.31
CA PHE A 434 20.68 17.30 9.02
C PHE A 434 20.85 16.17 10.01
N VAL A 435 19.75 15.81 10.68
CA VAL A 435 19.67 14.66 11.59
C VAL A 435 18.71 13.65 11.00
N HIS A 436 19.24 12.49 10.65
CA HIS A 436 18.49 11.37 10.09
C HIS A 436 18.42 10.24 11.12
N VAL A 437 17.20 9.80 11.43
CA VAL A 437 16.96 8.71 12.39
C VAL A 437 16.11 7.65 11.68
N PRO A 438 16.75 6.59 11.16
CA PRO A 438 16.02 5.47 10.58
C PRO A 438 15.44 4.56 11.67
N SER A 439 14.26 3.99 11.41
CA SER A 439 13.61 3.02 12.30
C SER A 439 12.66 2.13 11.52
N THR A 440 12.41 0.93 12.02
CA THR A 440 11.44 -0.01 11.44
C THR A 440 10.34 -0.31 12.44
N TRP A 441 9.11 -0.34 11.96
CA TRP A 441 7.89 -0.56 12.73
C TRP A 441 7.15 -1.77 12.19
N CYS A 442 6.42 -2.46 13.05
CA CYS A 442 5.65 -3.62 12.70
C CYS A 442 4.16 -3.35 12.94
N LEU A 443 3.35 -3.79 11.98
CA LEU A 443 1.90 -3.82 12.06
C LEU A 443 1.51 -5.15 12.69
N LYS A 444 0.73 -5.14 13.77
CA LYS A 444 0.36 -6.34 14.52
C LYS A 444 -1.13 -6.33 14.81
N GLU A 445 -1.71 -7.52 14.98
CA GLU A 445 -3.08 -7.65 15.43
C GLU A 445 -3.23 -7.06 16.85
N ASP A 446 -4.35 -6.40 17.16
CA ASP A 446 -4.56 -5.76 18.46
C ASP A 446 -4.67 -6.80 19.59
N PRO A 447 -3.69 -6.87 20.52
CA PRO A 447 -3.70 -7.85 21.59
C PRO A 447 -4.88 -7.67 22.56
N SER A 448 -5.38 -6.45 22.72
CA SER A 448 -6.50 -6.15 23.63
C SER A 448 -7.77 -6.83 23.12
N THR A 449 -8.04 -6.67 21.83
CA THR A 449 -9.16 -7.31 21.13
C THR A 449 -9.02 -8.83 21.11
N LEU A 450 -7.85 -9.35 20.74
CA LEU A 450 -7.63 -10.80 20.62
C LEU A 450 -7.69 -11.54 21.96
N SER A 451 -7.23 -10.91 23.04
CA SER A 451 -7.33 -11.46 24.40
C SER A 451 -8.79 -11.67 24.82
N LEU A 452 -9.67 -10.71 24.51
CA LEU A 452 -11.11 -10.79 24.78
C LEU A 452 -11.80 -11.89 23.98
N LEU A 453 -11.26 -12.21 22.80
CA LEU A 453 -11.73 -13.30 21.95
C LEU A 453 -11.18 -14.68 22.34
N GLN A 454 -10.39 -14.76 23.42
CA GLN A 454 -9.75 -15.98 23.90
C GLN A 454 -8.84 -16.63 22.83
N ARG A 455 -8.23 -15.80 21.97
CA ARG A 455 -7.29 -16.26 20.94
C ARG A 455 -5.88 -16.39 21.49
N SER A 456 -5.15 -17.37 20.96
CA SER A 456 -3.70 -17.44 21.14
C SER A 456 -3.01 -16.35 20.32
N LEU A 457 -2.24 -15.50 21.00
CA LEU A 457 -1.41 -14.47 20.37
C LEU A 457 -0.03 -15.03 20.04
N ASP A 458 0.41 -14.82 18.80
CA ASP A 458 1.80 -14.98 18.41
C ASP A 458 2.46 -13.58 18.37
N PRO A 459 3.33 -13.23 19.32
CA PRO A 459 3.94 -11.90 19.40
C PRO A 459 4.88 -11.59 18.23
N GLU A 460 5.37 -12.61 17.53
CA GLU A 460 6.27 -12.50 16.38
C GLU A 460 5.52 -12.37 15.06
N LYS A 461 4.22 -12.74 15.04
CA LYS A 461 3.39 -12.60 13.84
C LYS A 461 3.15 -11.13 13.52
N THR A 462 3.66 -10.71 12.38
CA THR A 462 3.44 -9.36 11.84
C THR A 462 2.50 -9.40 10.63
N LEU A 463 1.75 -8.32 10.44
CA LEU A 463 0.91 -8.07 9.27
C LEU A 463 1.68 -7.33 8.16
N GLY A 464 2.76 -6.66 8.53
CA GLY A 464 3.64 -5.91 7.64
C GLY A 464 4.73 -5.18 8.42
N LEU A 465 5.81 -4.85 7.73
CA LEU A 465 6.91 -4.04 8.24
C LEU A 465 6.92 -2.68 7.53
N VAL A 466 7.27 -1.64 8.25
CA VAL A 466 7.26 -0.26 7.77
C VAL A 466 8.58 0.40 8.13
N ASP A 467 9.33 0.81 7.13
CA ASP A 467 10.51 1.63 7.31
C ASP A 467 10.13 3.09 7.45
N VAL A 468 10.80 3.76 8.38
CA VAL A 468 10.54 5.15 8.72
C VAL A 468 11.86 5.88 8.84
N LEU A 469 12.00 6.98 8.11
CA LEU A 469 13.11 7.90 8.23
C LEU A 469 12.62 9.24 8.79
N TYR A 470 12.99 9.52 10.03
CA TYR A 470 12.79 10.82 10.65
C TYR A 470 13.95 11.75 10.29
N THR A 471 13.64 12.90 9.72
CA THR A 471 14.62 13.90 9.31
C THR A 471 14.33 15.24 9.96
N ALA A 472 15.21 15.70 10.85
CA ALA A 472 15.20 17.03 11.41
C ALA A 472 16.28 17.88 10.75
N VAL A 473 15.92 19.09 10.30
CA VAL A 473 16.85 20.05 9.70
C VAL A 473 16.98 21.23 10.66
N PHE A 474 18.18 21.41 11.20
CA PHE A 474 18.50 22.48 12.13
C PHE A 474 19.34 23.55 11.44
N ASP A 475 18.78 24.74 11.28
CA ASP A 475 19.45 25.88 10.65
C ASP A 475 20.14 26.73 11.71
N ILE A 476 21.47 26.73 11.67
CA ILE A 476 22.33 27.45 12.63
C ILE A 476 22.10 28.96 12.53
N ASN A 477 21.85 29.51 11.35
CA ASN A 477 21.60 30.94 11.18
C ASN A 477 20.27 31.34 11.80
N LYS A 478 19.22 30.54 11.57
CA LYS A 478 17.92 30.76 12.25
C LYS A 478 18.07 30.67 13.77
N TRP A 479 18.86 29.72 14.27
CA TRP A 479 19.10 29.59 15.70
C TRP A 479 19.83 30.82 16.28
N LYS A 480 20.87 31.34 15.60
CA LYS A 480 21.56 32.59 15.98
C LYS A 480 20.61 33.78 16.02
N GLU A 481 19.68 33.84 15.07
CA GLU A 481 18.63 34.87 15.00
C GLU A 481 17.44 34.61 15.95
N ARG A 482 17.50 33.54 16.77
CA ARG A 482 16.40 33.08 17.65
C ARG A 482 15.07 32.87 16.92
N LYS A 483 15.15 32.50 15.64
CA LYS A 483 14.01 32.13 14.81
C LYS A 483 13.67 30.66 15.01
N GLU A 484 12.41 30.36 14.73
CA GLU A 484 11.87 29.01 14.83
C GLU A 484 12.49 28.07 13.79
N GLN A 485 12.83 26.86 14.25
CA GLN A 485 13.33 25.78 13.42
C GLN A 485 12.19 25.11 12.66
N ALA A 486 12.50 24.54 11.50
CA ALA A 486 11.51 23.81 10.72
C ALA A 486 11.05 22.54 11.46
N LEU A 487 9.80 22.14 11.22
CA LEU A 487 9.25 20.88 11.67
C LEU A 487 9.98 19.71 10.98
N PRO A 488 10.33 18.66 11.76
CA PRO A 488 10.87 17.44 11.20
C PRO A 488 9.94 16.83 10.16
N THR A 489 10.52 16.11 9.20
CA THR A 489 9.79 15.35 8.18
C THR A 489 9.96 13.86 8.48
N ILE A 490 8.89 13.09 8.29
CA ILE A 490 8.84 11.65 8.53
C ILE A 490 8.51 11.01 7.19
N GLN A 491 9.48 10.33 6.59
CA GLN A 491 9.29 9.51 5.40
C GLN A 491 8.97 8.08 5.82
N ILE A 492 8.01 7.46 5.15
CA ILE A 492 7.45 6.18 5.55
C ILE A 492 7.26 5.31 4.31
N GLN A 493 7.76 4.08 4.38
CA GLN A 493 7.69 3.10 3.31
C GLN A 493 7.25 1.75 3.86
N LEU A 494 6.20 1.16 3.27
CA LEU A 494 5.78 -0.20 3.57
C LEU A 494 6.76 -1.20 2.93
N GLN A 495 7.42 -2.03 3.74
CA GLN A 495 8.27 -3.11 3.24
C GLN A 495 7.40 -4.19 2.61
N ARG A 496 7.92 -4.82 1.55
CA ARG A 496 7.37 -6.07 1.03
C ARG A 496 8.17 -7.24 1.57
N GLU A 497 7.49 -8.34 1.83
CA GLU A 497 8.15 -9.64 1.77
C GLU A 497 8.71 -9.79 0.35
N SER A 498 10.03 -9.76 0.20
CA SER A 498 10.65 -10.29 -1.00
C SER A 498 10.27 -11.77 -1.07
N PRO A 499 9.80 -12.29 -2.22
CA PRO A 499 9.53 -13.72 -2.37
C PRO A 499 10.79 -14.60 -2.20
N ASP A 500 11.97 -13.99 -2.05
CA ASP A 500 13.22 -14.68 -1.78
C ASP A 500 13.54 -14.64 -0.28
N TYR A 501 12.98 -15.57 0.49
CA TYR A 501 13.64 -16.25 1.63
C TYR A 501 12.72 -17.36 2.19
N SER A 502 12.08 -18.13 1.31
CA SER A 502 11.60 -19.46 1.68
C SER A 502 12.63 -20.48 1.19
N SER A 503 13.08 -21.33 2.11
CA SER A 503 14.07 -22.41 1.92
C SER A 503 15.51 -21.98 1.59
N GLN A 504 16.30 -21.71 2.63
CA GLN A 504 17.64 -22.30 2.63
C GLN A 504 17.43 -23.81 2.49
N THR A 505 17.63 -24.31 1.28
CA THR A 505 17.79 -25.73 1.05
C THR A 505 19.05 -26.09 1.82
N GLU A 506 18.91 -26.83 2.92
CA GLU A 506 20.03 -27.51 3.56
C GLU A 506 20.75 -28.31 2.48
N MET A 507 21.87 -27.80 2.00
CA MET A 507 22.84 -28.60 1.25
C MET A 507 23.41 -29.60 2.26
N PRO A 508 23.25 -30.92 2.04
CA PRO A 508 23.80 -31.91 2.95
C PRO A 508 25.33 -31.83 2.94
N PRO A 509 25.99 -31.96 4.10
CA PRO A 509 27.44 -31.94 4.16
C PRO A 509 28.02 -33.26 3.64
N GLY A 510 28.90 -33.15 2.65
CA GLY A 510 29.96 -34.13 2.36
C GLY A 510 29.73 -35.02 1.14
N LEU A 511 30.59 -34.87 0.13
CA LEU A 511 31.61 -35.87 -0.25
C LEU A 511 32.51 -35.33 -1.36
N PHE A 512 33.82 -35.36 -1.07
CA PHE A 512 35.03 -34.99 -1.84
C PHE A 512 35.47 -33.53 -1.84
#